data_AF-A0A419FXS6-F1
#
_entry.id   AF-A0A419FXS6-F1
#
_cell.length_a   1.000
_cell.length_b   1.000
_cell.length_c   1.000
_cell.angle_alpha   90.00
_cell.angle_beta   90.00
_cell.angle_gamma   90.00
#
_symmetry.space_group_name_H-M   'P 1'
#
loop_
_entity.id
_entity.type
_entity.pdbx_description
1 polymer ?
#
loop_
_entity_poly.entity_id
_entity_poly.type
_entity_poly.pdbx_seq_one_letter_code
_entity_poly.pdbx_strand_id
1 'polypeptide(L)'
;MRDLKKPTAQDIIWKTIRILRDFTIHEVEATAKLPYKSISVYIAALSRAGYILKVGLRKDGSGSAPRSKVWRIVKNTGPKAPVLRRCLLDPNLNTLTEVKDCVPVD
;
A
#
# COMPACT_ATOMS: atom_id res chain seq x y z
N MET A 1 21.70 8.52 21.19
CA MET A 1 21.43 8.46 19.72
C MET A 1 20.24 7.54 19.52
N ARG A 2 19.17 7.96 18.82
CA ARG A 2 18.11 7.01 18.45
C ARG A 2 18.66 6.13 17.32
N ASP A 3 18.68 4.82 17.50
CA ASP A 3 18.95 3.89 16.40
C ASP A 3 17.94 4.15 15.28
N LEU A 4 18.40 4.75 14.18
CA LEU A 4 17.58 4.98 13.00
C LEU A 4 17.31 3.62 12.36
N LYS A 5 16.19 3.01 12.75
CA LYS A 5 15.68 1.81 12.08
C LYS A 5 15.55 2.08 10.58
N LYS A 6 16.25 1.30 9.77
CA LYS A 6 16.15 1.40 8.31
C LYS A 6 14.69 1.23 7.88
N PRO A 7 14.19 2.04 6.92
CA PRO A 7 12.82 1.93 6.45
C PRO A 7 12.58 0.56 5.82
N THR A 8 11.46 -0.06 6.16
CA THR A 8 11.04 -1.33 5.57
C THR A 8 10.44 -1.10 4.18
N ALA A 9 10.27 -2.18 3.41
CA ALA A 9 9.57 -2.09 2.12
C ALA A 9 8.15 -1.49 2.26
N GLN A 10 7.44 -1.81 3.34
CA GLN A 10 6.10 -1.26 3.61
C GLN A 10 6.16 0.24 3.92
N ASP A 11 7.17 0.69 4.66
CA ASP A 11 7.41 2.13 4.92
C ASP A 11 7.63 2.90 3.62
N ILE A 12 8.46 2.35 2.72
CA ILE A 12 8.75 2.94 1.42
C ILE A 12 7.48 2.99 0.57
N ILE A 13 6.74 1.89 0.45
CA ILE A 13 5.50 1.85 -0.35
C ILE A 13 4.47 2.84 0.19
N TRP A 14 4.21 2.83 1.51
CA TRP A 14 3.25 3.72 2.16
C TRP A 14 3.59 5.20 1.92
N LYS A 15 4.86 5.57 2.08
CA LYS A 15 5.34 6.91 1.78
C LYS A 15 5.11 7.27 0.31
N THR A 16 5.47 6.39 -0.61
CA THR A 16 5.30 6.59 -2.05
C THR A 16 3.84 6.84 -2.43
N ILE A 17 2.92 5.99 -1.97
CA ILE A 17 1.51 6.14 -2.34
C ILE A 17 0.86 7.40 -1.76
N ARG A 18 1.31 7.85 -0.57
CA ARG A 18 0.87 9.13 0.02
C ARG A 18 1.29 10.34 -0.80
N ILE A 19 2.44 10.26 -1.46
CA ILE A 19 2.93 11.31 -2.37
C ILE A 19 2.13 11.27 -3.67
N LEU A 20 1.95 10.09 -4.27
CA LEU A 20 1.27 9.95 -5.56
C LEU A 20 -0.23 10.24 -5.50
N ARG A 21 -0.90 9.99 -4.36
CA ARG A 21 -2.35 10.12 -4.11
C ARG A 21 -3.20 9.16 -4.95
N ASP A 22 -3.12 9.26 -6.27
CA ASP A 22 -3.72 8.38 -7.26
C ASP A 22 -2.63 7.67 -8.04
N PHE A 23 -2.60 6.33 -7.95
CA PHE A 23 -1.45 5.58 -8.43
C PHE A 23 -1.81 4.24 -9.05
N THR A 24 -0.98 3.78 -9.98
CA THR A 24 -0.92 2.38 -10.43
C THR A 24 0.20 1.63 -9.69
N ILE A 25 0.18 0.29 -9.72
CA ILE A 25 1.28 -0.50 -9.12
C ILE A 25 2.61 -0.24 -9.85
N HIS A 26 2.58 -0.01 -11.17
CA HIS A 26 3.78 0.29 -11.94
C HIS A 26 4.38 1.66 -11.61
N GLU A 27 3.55 2.68 -11.34
CA GLU A 27 4.04 3.99 -10.87
C GLU A 27 4.70 3.86 -9.49
N VAL A 28 4.14 3.02 -8.61
CA VAL A 28 4.74 2.72 -7.31
C VAL A 28 6.05 1.96 -7.47
N GLU A 29 6.13 0.98 -8.36
CA GLU A 29 7.34 0.21 -8.66
C GLU A 29 8.47 1.11 -9.16
N ALA A 30 8.19 1.97 -10.14
CA ALA A 30 9.15 2.92 -10.69
C ALA A 30 9.67 3.91 -9.62
N THR A 31 8.80 4.35 -8.72
CA THR A 31 9.15 5.34 -7.69
C THR A 31 9.84 4.70 -6.48
N ALA A 32 9.33 3.57 -5.99
CA ALA A 32 9.80 2.91 -4.78
C ALA A 32 11.04 2.03 -5.02
N LYS A 33 11.31 1.63 -6.27
CA LYS A 33 12.40 0.71 -6.64
C LYS A 33 12.35 -0.61 -5.84
N LEU A 34 11.13 -1.14 -5.68
CA LEU A 34 10.86 -2.39 -4.97
C LEU A 34 10.22 -3.41 -5.93
N PRO A 35 10.34 -4.72 -5.67
CA PRO A 35 9.75 -5.74 -6.54
C PRO A 35 8.23 -5.62 -6.65
N TYR A 36 7.68 -5.72 -7.87
CA TYR A 36 6.24 -5.76 -8.15
C TYR A 36 5.45 -6.64 -7.19
N LYS A 37 5.97 -7.86 -6.92
CA LYS A 37 5.30 -8.84 -6.04
C LYS A 37 5.10 -8.30 -4.63
N SER A 38 6.12 -7.69 -4.04
CA SER A 38 6.05 -7.09 -2.70
C SER A 38 5.07 -5.94 -2.64
N ILE A 39 5.04 -5.10 -3.68
CA ILE A 39 4.11 -3.98 -3.80
C ILE A 39 2.67 -4.50 -3.91
N SER A 40 2.44 -5.45 -4.81
CA SER A 40 1.12 -6.02 -5.08
C SER A 40 0.49 -6.66 -3.84
N VAL A 41 1.26 -7.44 -3.08
CA VAL A 41 0.80 -8.04 -1.81
C VAL A 41 0.36 -6.96 -0.82
N TYR A 42 1.17 -5.90 -0.66
CA TYR A 42 0.88 -4.85 0.29
C TYR A 42 -0.32 -3.98 -0.12
N ILE A 43 -0.41 -3.60 -1.40
CA ILE A 43 -1.57 -2.87 -1.96
C ILE A 43 -2.85 -3.69 -1.81
N ALA A 44 -2.81 -5.00 -2.05
CA ALA A 44 -3.97 -5.87 -1.84
C ALA A 44 -4.42 -5.90 -0.37
N ALA A 45 -3.48 -5.99 0.57
CA ALA A 45 -3.78 -5.94 2.01
C ALA A 45 -4.39 -4.60 2.42
N LEU A 46 -3.82 -3.47 1.98
CA LEU A 46 -4.36 -2.14 2.22
C LEU A 46 -5.77 -1.97 1.65
N SER A 47 -6.03 -2.49 0.44
CA SER A 47 -7.35 -2.42 -0.19
C SER A 47 -8.39 -3.21 0.60
N ARG A 48 -8.06 -4.44 1.01
CA ARG A 48 -8.95 -5.29 1.82
C ARG A 48 -9.26 -4.70 3.19
N ALA A 49 -8.32 -3.95 3.77
CA ALA A 49 -8.47 -3.25 5.04
C ALA A 49 -9.10 -1.84 4.89
N GLY A 50 -9.51 -1.44 3.68
CA GLY A 50 -10.18 -0.17 3.43
C GLY A 50 -9.29 1.07 3.46
N TYR A 51 -7.96 0.92 3.41
CA TYR A 51 -7.05 2.06 3.36
C TYR A 51 -7.02 2.74 1.99
N ILE A 52 -7.20 1.94 0.94
CA ILE A 52 -7.21 2.38 -0.44
C ILE A 52 -8.39 1.79 -1.20
N LEU A 53 -8.85 2.47 -2.24
CA LEU A 53 -9.92 2.01 -3.13
C LEU A 53 -9.48 2.06 -4.58
N LYS A 54 -9.99 1.11 -5.39
CA LYS A 54 -9.86 1.16 -6.84
C LYS A 54 -10.80 2.26 -7.36
N VAL A 55 -10.24 3.27 -8.01
CA VAL A 55 -10.99 4.43 -8.54
C VAL A 55 -11.12 4.42 -10.06
N GLY A 56 -10.45 3.48 -10.75
CA GLY A 56 -10.60 3.34 -12.19
C GLY A 56 -9.55 2.48 -12.85
N LEU A 57 -9.37 2.72 -14.15
CA LEU A 57 -8.36 2.12 -15.01
C LEU A 57 -7.63 3.24 -15.78
N ARG A 58 -6.31 3.14 -15.91
CA ARG A 58 -5.47 4.06 -16.69
C ARG A 58 -4.69 3.25 -17.73
N LYS A 59 -4.50 3.78 -18.94
CA LYS A 59 -3.66 3.13 -19.96
C LYS A 59 -2.19 3.33 -19.61
N ASP A 60 -1.40 2.28 -19.72
CA ASP A 60 0.04 2.32 -19.48
C ASP A 60 0.82 2.69 -20.76
N GLY A 61 0.42 3.77 -21.42
CA GLY A 61 1.02 4.24 -22.67
C GLY A 61 0.01 4.54 -23.78
N SER A 62 0.48 4.59 -25.03
CA SER A 62 -0.32 4.93 -26.22
C SER A 62 -0.96 3.69 -26.88
N GLY A 63 -1.94 3.91 -27.75
CA GLY A 63 -2.56 2.86 -28.56
C GLY A 63 -3.31 1.78 -27.76
N SER A 64 -2.98 0.52 -28.06
CA SER A 64 -3.55 -0.70 -27.48
C SER A 64 -2.85 -1.16 -26.19
N ALA A 65 -2.10 -0.27 -25.54
CA ALA A 65 -1.44 -0.56 -24.27
C ALA A 65 -2.43 -1.11 -23.21
N PRO A 66 -1.97 -2.05 -22.35
CA PRO A 66 -2.79 -2.58 -21.29
C PRO A 66 -3.25 -1.46 -20.33
N ARG A 67 -4.35 -1.75 -19.62
CA ARG A 67 -4.91 -0.85 -18.62
C ARG A 67 -4.55 -1.34 -17.22
N SER A 68 -3.92 -0.47 -16.44
CA SER A 68 -3.66 -0.68 -15.02
C SER A 68 -4.78 -0.16 -14.13
N LYS A 69 -4.98 -0.83 -13.00
CA LYS A 69 -5.88 -0.37 -11.93
C LYS A 69 -5.28 0.89 -11.29
N VAL A 70 -6.12 1.92 -11.16
CA VAL A 70 -5.79 3.13 -10.40
C VAL A 70 -6.36 2.99 -9.00
N TRP A 71 -5.50 3.21 -8.00
CA TRP A 71 -5.81 3.17 -6.59
C TRP A 71 -5.70 4.56 -5.98
N ARG A 72 -6.54 4.86 -5.00
CA ARG A 72 -6.52 6.11 -4.23
C ARG A 72 -6.50 5.80 -2.74
N ILE A 73 -5.72 6.55 -1.97
CA ILE A 73 -5.78 6.50 -0.51
C ILE A 73 -7.05 7.19 -0.02
N VAL A 74 -7.84 6.48 0.76
CA VAL A 74 -9.06 7.00 1.39
C VAL A 74 -8.95 7.06 2.92
N LYS A 75 -8.00 6.34 3.51
CA LYS A 75 -7.69 6.38 4.94
C LYS A 75 -6.20 6.66 5.14
N ASN A 76 -5.84 7.90 5.38
CA ASN A 76 -4.45 8.33 5.63
C ASN A 76 -4.25 8.62 7.12
N THR A 77 -3.85 7.60 7.88
CA THR A 77 -3.80 7.64 9.34
C THR A 77 -2.51 8.24 9.90
N GLY A 78 -1.49 8.44 9.07
CA GLY A 78 -0.25 9.07 9.51
C GLY A 78 1.00 8.60 8.76
N PRO A 79 2.18 9.01 9.24
CA PRO A 79 3.46 8.73 8.57
C PRO A 79 3.96 7.29 8.74
N LYS A 80 3.55 6.57 9.79
CA LYS A 80 3.97 5.17 9.99
C LYS A 80 3.16 4.27 9.05
N ALA A 81 3.81 3.31 8.39
CA ALA A 81 3.08 2.38 7.53
C ALA A 81 2.24 1.40 8.35
N PRO A 82 1.01 1.08 7.92
CA PRO A 82 0.31 -0.10 8.40
C PRO A 82 1.17 -1.35 8.18
N VAL A 83 1.45 -2.09 9.24
CA VAL A 83 2.38 -3.23 9.22
C VAL A 83 1.61 -4.50 8.90
N LEU A 84 1.90 -5.09 7.73
CA LEU A 84 1.39 -6.38 7.31
C LEU A 84 2.23 -7.50 7.95
N ARG A 85 1.59 -8.30 8.80
CA ARG A 85 2.07 -9.58 9.35
C ARG A 85 1.07 -10.69 9.01
N ARG A 86 0.52 -11.38 10.02
CA ARG A 86 -0.73 -12.15 9.89
C ARG A 86 -1.91 -11.24 9.57
N CYS A 87 -1.88 -10.03 10.12
CA CYS A 87 -2.88 -8.98 9.95
C CYS A 87 -2.24 -7.63 9.65
N LEU A 88 -3.07 -6.67 9.27
CA LEU A 88 -2.66 -5.29 9.03
C LEU A 88 -2.85 -4.46 10.30
N LEU A 89 -1.75 -4.20 11.02
CA LEU A 89 -1.74 -3.36 12.22
C LEU A 89 -1.41 -1.92 11.83
N ASP A 90 -2.18 -0.93 12.27
CA ASP A 90 -1.86 0.49 12.03
C ASP A 90 -1.20 1.13 13.26
N PRO A 91 0.11 1.43 13.22
CA PRO A 91 0.82 2.01 14.35
C PRO A 91 0.47 3.47 14.65
N ASN A 92 -0.26 4.16 13.76
CA ASN A 92 -0.70 5.54 14.00
C ASN A 92 -2.00 5.58 14.82
N LEU A 93 -2.87 4.57 14.68
CA LEU A 93 -4.12 4.47 15.43
C LEU A 93 -3.97 3.71 16.75
N ASN A 94 -2.82 3.06 16.96
CA ASN A 94 -2.61 2.10 18.05
C ASN A 94 -3.73 1.03 18.14
N THR A 95 -4.33 0.70 16.99
CA THR A 95 -5.52 -0.14 16.87
C THR A 95 -5.30 -1.19 15.77
N LEU A 96 -5.72 -2.43 16.00
CA LEU A 96 -5.72 -3.48 14.98
C LEU A 96 -6.82 -3.19 13.97
N THR A 97 -6.48 -3.08 12.68
CA THR A 97 -7.52 -2.97 11.64
C THR A 97 -7.86 -4.38 11.16
N GLU A 98 -9.12 -4.77 11.28
CA GLU A 98 -9.59 -6.04 10.73
C GLU A 98 -9.40 -6.03 9.21
N VAL A 99 -8.55 -6.93 8.70
CA VAL A 99 -8.61 -7.34 7.30
C VAL A 99 -9.69 -8.41 7.25
N LYS A 100 -10.63 -8.39 6.29
CA LYS A 100 -11.76 -9.35 6.24
C LYS A 100 -11.42 -10.87 6.33
N ASP A 101 -10.14 -11.27 6.27
CA ASP A 101 -9.69 -12.65 6.51
C ASP A 101 -8.65 -12.76 7.65
N CYS A 102 -8.60 -11.78 8.55
CA CYS A 102 -7.82 -11.84 9.79
C CYS A 102 -8.55 -12.69 10.82
N VAL A 103 -8.67 -13.98 10.56
CA VAL A 103 -9.09 -14.92 11.58
C VAL A 103 -7.91 -15.09 12.56
N PRO A 104 -8.11 -14.91 13.88
CA PRO A 104 -7.10 -15.27 14.86
C PRO A 104 -6.75 -16.75 14.67
N VAL A 105 -5.46 -17.06 14.57
CA VAL A 105 -5.01 -18.44 14.75
C VAL A 105 -4.89 -18.59 16.26
N ASP A 106 -5.85 -19.30 16.83
CA ASP A 106 -5.77 -19.85 18.19
C ASP A 106 -4.49 -20.68 18.36
#